data_AF-A0A1V0NFR6-F1
#
_entry.id   AF-A0A1V0NFR6-F1
#
_cell.length_a   1.000
_cell.length_b   1.000
_cell.length_c   1.000
_cell.angle_alpha   90.00
_cell.angle_beta   90.00
_cell.angle_gamma   90.00
#
_symmetry.space_group_name_H-M   'P 1'
#
loop_
_entity.id
_entity.type
_entity.pdbx_description
1 polymer ?
#
loop_
_entity_poly.entity_id
_entity_poly.type
_entity_poly.pdbx_seq_one_letter_code
_entity_poly.pdbx_strand_id
1 'polypeptide(L)'
;MIMEIIIRNRIKIDQQEELVKEIYQGELKKGEHQTLLKYQNAANEKVLLKFDENEVIMTRFAKRPIKMHFHPEIPSLTEYEGLGELSILTNALSIDHESRTIKINYQLSQGAQKIADYHLRIDWREQNVEGETNG
;
A
#
# COMPACT_ATOMS: atom_id res chain seq x y z
N MET A 1 11.07 -13.73 4.17
CA MET A 1 10.56 -14.04 5.53
C MET A 1 9.06 -13.89 5.50
N ILE A 2 8.32 -14.80 6.11
CA ILE A 2 6.86 -14.66 6.28
C ILE A 2 6.59 -13.55 7.30
N MET A 3 5.62 -12.71 7.00
CA MET A 3 5.24 -11.55 7.80
C MET A 3 3.72 -11.44 7.85
N GLU A 4 3.22 -10.89 8.94
CA GLU A 4 1.88 -10.31 9.00
C GLU A 4 1.97 -8.86 8.48
N ILE A 5 1.18 -8.53 7.46
CA ILE A 5 1.08 -7.20 6.88
C ILE A 5 -0.26 -6.60 7.28
N ILE A 6 -0.22 -5.44 7.93
CA ILE A 6 -1.40 -4.75 8.45
C ILE A 6 -1.55 -3.45 7.67
N ILE A 7 -2.67 -3.34 6.96
CA ILE A 7 -3.00 -2.16 6.16
C ILE A 7 -4.12 -1.41 6.88
N ARG A 8 -3.91 -0.12 7.13
CA ARG A 8 -4.92 0.79 7.62
C ARG A 8 -5.05 1.94 6.64
N ASN A 9 -6.25 2.18 6.16
CA ASN A 9 -6.51 3.24 5.22
C ASN A 9 -7.65 4.10 5.75
N ARG A 10 -7.37 5.41 5.92
CA ARG A 10 -8.40 6.41 6.18
C ARG A 10 -8.70 7.11 4.86
N ILE A 11 -9.90 6.90 4.35
CA ILE A 11 -10.37 7.41 3.06
C ILE A 11 -11.36 8.53 3.34
N LYS A 12 -11.09 9.72 2.82
CA LYS A 12 -11.98 10.87 2.93
C LYS A 12 -12.53 11.24 1.57
N ILE A 13 -13.85 11.18 1.43
CA ILE A 13 -14.59 11.55 0.23
C ILE A 13 -15.53 12.67 0.64
N ASP A 14 -15.26 13.89 0.19
CA ASP A 14 -15.96 15.11 0.63
C ASP A 14 -16.02 15.25 2.17
N GLN A 15 -17.21 15.09 2.75
CA GLN A 15 -17.47 15.16 4.19
C GLN A 15 -17.54 13.78 4.86
N GLN A 16 -17.47 12.70 4.08
CA GLN A 16 -17.52 11.34 4.57
C GLN A 16 -16.12 10.79 4.80
N GLU A 17 -16.01 9.93 5.80
CA GLU A 17 -14.77 9.27 6.14
C GLU A 17 -15.01 7.78 6.39
N GLU A 18 -14.17 6.96 5.79
CA GLU A 18 -14.13 5.52 5.96
C GLU A 18 -12.78 5.10 6.54
N LEU A 19 -12.81 4.19 7.51
CA LEU A 19 -11.63 3.59 8.11
C LEU A 19 -11.61 2.10 7.77
N VAL A 20 -10.67 1.71 6.92
CA VAL A 20 -10.47 0.32 6.50
C VAL A 20 -9.26 -0.24 7.22
N LYS A 21 -9.38 -1.46 7.76
CA LYS A 21 -8.26 -2.24 8.29
C LYS A 21 -8.29 -3.63 7.69
N GLU A 22 -7.17 -4.02 7.09
CA GLU A 22 -6.97 -5.34 6.51
C GLU A 22 -5.69 -5.96 7.05
N ILE A 23 -5.69 -7.28 7.21
CA ILE A 23 -4.53 -8.04 7.69
C ILE A 23 -4.31 -9.20 6.72
N TYR A 24 -3.09 -9.32 6.23
CA TYR A 24 -2.70 -10.33 5.27
C TYR A 24 -1.43 -11.03 5.73
N GLN A 25 -1.31 -12.32 5.42
CA GLN A 25 -0.01 -12.96 5.43
C GLN A 25 0.72 -12.64 4.13
N GLY A 26 2.03 -12.42 4.25
CA GLY A 26 2.85 -12.10 3.10
C GLY A 26 4.32 -12.40 3.32
N GLU A 27 5.12 -11.98 2.36
CA GLU A 27 6.56 -12.18 2.32
C GLU A 27 7.29 -10.84 2.27
N LEU A 28 8.28 -10.69 3.14
CA LEU A 28 9.30 -9.65 3.07
C LEU A 28 10.56 -10.19 2.40
N LYS A 29 11.03 -9.50 1.37
CA LYS A 29 12.35 -9.70 0.76
C LYS A 29 13.12 -8.39 0.81
N LYS A 30 14.26 -8.39 1.50
CA LYS A 30 15.22 -7.27 1.52
C LYS A 30 16.26 -7.48 0.42
N GLY A 31 16.46 -6.47 -0.42
CA GLY A 31 17.60 -6.34 -1.33
C GLY A 31 18.51 -5.19 -0.88
N GLU A 32 19.64 -5.00 -1.57
CA GLU A 32 20.63 -3.99 -1.18
C GLU A 32 20.11 -2.54 -1.25
N HIS A 33 19.28 -2.23 -2.26
CA HIS A 33 18.74 -0.87 -2.46
C HIS A 33 17.23 -0.81 -2.28
N GLN A 34 16.57 -1.93 -2.03
CA GLN A 34 15.12 -1.98 -2.07
C GLN A 34 14.53 -3.10 -1.26
N THR A 35 13.39 -2.79 -0.65
CA THR A 35 12.59 -3.75 0.09
C THR A 35 11.32 -4.10 -0.70
N LEU A 36 10.94 -5.38 -0.66
CA LEU A 36 9.73 -5.90 -1.29
C LEU A 36 8.81 -6.52 -0.22
N LEU A 37 7.54 -6.12 -0.22
CA LEU A 37 6.46 -6.83 0.45
C LEU A 37 5.54 -7.45 -0.59
N LYS A 38 5.21 -8.73 -0.43
CA LYS A 38 4.29 -9.46 -1.30
C LYS A 38 3.18 -10.06 -0.46
N TYR A 39 1.94 -9.92 -0.89
CA TYR A 39 0.80 -10.58 -0.25
C TYR A 39 -0.32 -10.83 -1.26
N GLN A 40 -1.37 -11.52 -0.84
CA GLN A 40 -2.59 -11.71 -1.61
C GLN A 40 -3.73 -10.97 -0.91
N ASN A 41 -4.43 -10.10 -1.63
CA ASN A 41 -5.54 -9.32 -1.08
C ASN A 41 -6.84 -10.16 -0.99
N ALA A 42 -7.91 -9.56 -0.44
CA ALA A 42 -9.22 -10.21 -0.34
C ALA A 42 -9.84 -10.62 -1.68
N ALA A 43 -9.40 -10.03 -2.79
CA ALA A 43 -9.83 -10.38 -4.16
C ALA A 43 -8.96 -11.49 -4.79
N ASN A 44 -8.11 -12.16 -4.01
CA ASN A 44 -7.16 -13.18 -4.47
C ASN A 44 -6.12 -12.68 -5.48
N GLU A 45 -5.83 -11.39 -5.50
CA GLU A 45 -4.83 -10.83 -6.37
C GLU A 45 -3.52 -10.67 -5.61
N LYS A 46 -2.43 -10.97 -6.31
CA LYS A 46 -1.09 -10.72 -5.79
C LYS A 46 -0.86 -9.22 -5.77
N VAL A 47 -0.37 -8.71 -4.64
CA VAL A 47 0.08 -7.33 -4.49
C VAL A 47 1.55 -7.34 -4.16
N LEU A 48 2.32 -6.54 -4.90
CA LEU A 48 3.73 -6.28 -4.68
C LEU A 48 3.90 -4.81 -4.30
N LEU A 49 4.46 -4.56 -3.13
CA LEU A 49 4.97 -3.26 -2.73
C LEU A 49 6.48 -3.30 -2.84
N LYS A 50 7.03 -2.37 -3.61
CA LYS A 50 8.46 -2.18 -3.83
C LYS A 50 8.83 -0.78 -3.37
N PHE A 51 9.74 -0.65 -2.42
CA PHE A 51 10.03 0.63 -1.80
C PHE A 51 11.47 0.76 -1.31
N ASP A 52 11.96 1.99 -1.34
CA ASP A 52 13.24 2.44 -0.78
C ASP A 52 12.97 3.62 0.17
N GLU A 53 13.91 4.55 0.32
CA GLU A 53 13.75 5.72 1.20
C GLU A 53 12.91 6.86 0.58
N ASN A 54 12.75 6.87 -0.75
CA ASN A 54 12.17 7.98 -1.50
C ASN A 54 10.82 7.65 -2.15
N GLU A 55 10.58 6.38 -2.46
CA GLU A 55 9.37 5.98 -3.21
C GLU A 55 8.74 4.67 -2.76
N VAL A 56 7.45 4.54 -3.08
CA VAL A 56 6.71 3.27 -3.02
C VAL A 56 6.04 3.01 -4.36
N ILE A 57 6.30 1.84 -4.93
CA ILE A 57 5.60 1.32 -6.09
C ILE A 57 4.72 0.16 -5.64
N MET A 58 3.41 0.31 -5.79
CA MET A 58 2.45 -0.76 -5.59
C MET A 58 2.00 -1.32 -6.92
N THR A 59 2.15 -2.63 -7.13
CA THR A 59 1.60 -3.35 -8.28
C THR A 59 0.58 -4.37 -7.78
N ARG A 60 -0.67 -4.24 -8.23
CA ARG A 60 -1.74 -5.21 -8.01
C ARG A 60 -1.95 -6.00 -9.30
N PHE A 61 -1.70 -7.31 -9.24
CA PHE A 61 -1.80 -8.23 -10.38
C PHE A 61 -3.25 -8.70 -10.55
N ALA A 62 -4.14 -7.76 -10.88
CA ALA A 62 -5.52 -8.02 -11.29
C ALA A 62 -5.57 -8.56 -12.74
N LYS A 63 -6.77 -8.74 -13.29
CA LYS A 63 -6.97 -9.13 -14.71
C LYS A 63 -6.22 -8.20 -15.66
N ARG A 64 -6.29 -6.89 -15.40
CA ARG A 64 -5.36 -5.88 -15.93
C ARG A 64 -4.51 -5.37 -14.77
N PRO A 65 -3.17 -5.53 -14.79
CA PRO A 65 -2.32 -5.08 -13.70
C PRO A 65 -2.47 -3.57 -13.45
N ILE A 66 -2.60 -3.19 -12.19
CA ILE A 66 -2.65 -1.78 -11.76
C ILE A 66 -1.34 -1.47 -11.07
N LYS A 67 -0.68 -0.38 -11.48
CA LYS A 67 0.57 0.10 -10.89
C LYS A 67 0.38 1.51 -10.37
N MET A 68 0.57 1.72 -9.08
CA MET A 68 0.55 3.03 -8.42
C MET A 68 1.96 3.38 -7.97
N HIS A 69 2.37 4.62 -8.20
CA HIS A 69 3.68 5.13 -7.81
C HIS A 69 3.51 6.33 -6.89
N PHE A 70 4.01 6.20 -5.67
CA PHE A 70 3.95 7.22 -4.65
C PHE A 70 5.34 7.84 -4.50
N HIS A 71 5.45 9.11 -4.91
CA HIS A 71 6.66 9.91 -4.81
C HIS A 71 6.26 11.38 -4.58
N PRO A 72 6.71 12.05 -3.51
CA PRO A 72 6.25 13.41 -3.17
C PRO A 72 6.46 14.45 -4.28
N GLU A 73 7.56 14.33 -5.04
CA GLU A 73 7.92 15.29 -6.09
C GLU A 73 7.44 14.89 -7.50
N ILE A 74 6.96 13.66 -7.69
CA ILE A 74 6.63 13.13 -9.01
C ILE A 74 5.16 12.68 -8.98
N PRO A 75 4.24 13.49 -9.54
CA PRO A 75 2.87 13.05 -9.77
C PRO A 75 2.87 11.80 -10.66
N SER A 76 2.01 10.85 -10.35
CA SER A 76 1.90 9.63 -11.15
C SER A 76 0.51 9.44 -11.72
N LEU A 77 0.45 8.71 -12.82
CA LEU A 77 -0.79 8.30 -13.47
C LEU A 77 -0.91 6.78 -13.35
N THR A 78 -2.14 6.32 -13.17
CA THR A 78 -2.47 4.90 -13.18
C THR A 78 -3.77 4.67 -13.94
N GLU A 79 -3.87 3.56 -14.65
CA GLU A 79 -5.10 3.18 -15.34
C GLU A 79 -5.85 2.14 -14.48
N TYR A 80 -7.13 2.40 -14.23
CA TYR A 80 -7.99 1.51 -13.47
C TYR A 80 -9.18 1.06 -14.33
N GLU A 81 -9.41 -0.24 -14.43
CA GLU A 81 -10.51 -0.78 -15.25
C GLU A 81 -11.86 -0.25 -14.77
N GLY A 82 -12.64 0.34 -15.67
CA GLY A 82 -13.94 0.97 -15.38
C GLY A 82 -13.87 2.44 -14.97
N LEU A 83 -12.71 2.93 -14.49
CA LEU A 83 -12.50 4.35 -14.16
C LEU A 83 -11.54 5.06 -15.14
N GLY A 84 -10.78 4.33 -15.96
CA GLY A 84 -9.80 4.93 -16.86
C GLY A 84 -8.59 5.49 -16.12
N GLU A 85 -8.02 6.58 -16.62
CA GLU A 85 -6.83 7.21 -16.05
C GLU A 85 -7.15 7.98 -14.76
N LEU A 86 -6.33 7.73 -13.74
CA LEU A 86 -6.39 8.39 -12.44
C LEU A 86 -5.03 9.01 -12.14
N SER A 87 -5.03 10.22 -11.59
CA SER A 87 -3.83 10.89 -11.10
C SER A 87 -3.67 10.73 -9.60
N ILE A 88 -2.41 10.50 -9.20
CA ILE A 88 -2.00 10.32 -7.82
C ILE A 88 -1.05 11.46 -7.47
N LEU A 89 -1.46 12.30 -6.53
CA LEU A 89 -0.62 13.33 -5.93
C LEU A 89 -0.20 12.85 -4.53
N THR A 90 1.09 12.59 -4.35
CA THR A 90 1.63 12.16 -3.05
C THR A 90 1.97 13.40 -2.22
N ASN A 91 1.17 13.70 -1.21
CA ASN A 91 1.36 14.87 -0.35
C ASN A 91 2.44 14.63 0.73
N ALA A 92 2.54 13.40 1.22
CA ALA A 92 3.57 13.00 2.17
C ALA A 92 3.87 11.50 2.04
N LEU A 93 5.15 11.15 2.17
CA LEU A 93 5.63 9.78 2.24
C LEU A 93 6.63 9.67 3.38
N SER A 94 6.47 8.65 4.22
CA SER A 94 7.40 8.31 5.30
C SER A 94 7.57 6.81 5.34
N ILE A 95 8.82 6.36 5.30
CA ILE A 95 9.20 4.96 5.29
C ILE A 95 10.18 4.77 6.43
N ASP A 96 9.80 3.93 7.39
CA ASP A 96 10.61 3.65 8.58
C ASP A 96 10.87 2.15 8.63
N HIS A 97 12.13 1.77 8.36
CA HIS A 97 12.55 0.39 8.37
C HIS A 97 12.72 -0.19 9.78
N GLU A 98 12.97 0.64 10.79
CA GLU A 98 13.11 0.21 12.18
C GLU A 98 11.75 -0.11 12.77
N SER A 99 10.80 0.82 12.65
CA SER A 99 9.41 0.60 13.07
C SER A 99 8.58 -0.20 12.06
N ARG A 100 9.18 -0.62 10.94
CA ARG A 100 8.57 -1.45 9.89
C ARG A 100 7.23 -0.88 9.42
N THR A 101 7.21 0.42 9.13
CA THR A 101 6.02 1.18 8.80
C THR A 101 6.23 2.01 7.54
N ILE A 102 5.24 2.01 6.65
CA ILE A 102 5.09 2.96 5.55
C ILE A 102 3.84 3.81 5.82
N LYS A 103 3.95 5.12 5.66
CA LYS A 103 2.83 6.07 5.70
C LYS A 103 2.80 6.88 4.42
N ILE A 104 1.65 6.89 3.75
CA ILE A 104 1.42 7.61 2.51
C ILE A 104 0.16 8.45 2.65
N ASN A 105 0.30 9.77 2.48
CA ASN A 105 -0.83 10.66 2.32
C ASN A 105 -0.90 11.05 0.85
N TYR A 106 -1.98 10.70 0.17
CA TYR A 106 -2.12 11.00 -1.26
C TYR A 106 -3.56 11.38 -1.62
N GLN A 107 -3.69 12.17 -2.68
CA GLN A 107 -4.96 12.48 -3.31
C GLN A 107 -5.10 11.67 -4.60
N LEU A 108 -6.28 11.09 -4.80
CA LEU A 108 -6.66 10.47 -6.07
C LEU A 108 -7.64 11.38 -6.80
N SER A 109 -7.39 11.61 -8.10
CA SER A 109 -8.22 12.44 -8.96
C SER A 109 -8.45 11.76 -10.31
N GLN A 110 -9.53 12.15 -10.99
CA GLN A 110 -9.79 11.81 -12.38
C GLN A 110 -9.97 13.12 -13.17
N GLY A 111 -9.03 13.41 -14.07
CA GLY A 111 -8.93 14.73 -14.69
C GLY A 111 -8.83 15.83 -13.63
N ALA A 112 -9.70 16.84 -13.71
CA ALA A 112 -9.77 17.94 -12.74
C ALA A 112 -10.56 17.60 -11.46
N GLN A 113 -11.29 16.48 -11.44
CA GLN A 113 -12.14 16.11 -10.31
C GLN A 113 -11.34 15.33 -9.27
N LYS A 114 -11.33 15.85 -8.04
CA LYS A 114 -10.86 15.11 -6.87
C LYS A 114 -11.84 14.00 -6.52
N ILE A 115 -11.34 12.78 -6.34
CA ILE A 115 -12.12 11.62 -5.90
C ILE A 115 -12.05 11.49 -4.38
N ALA A 116 -10.84 11.42 -3.81
CA ALA A 116 -10.65 11.16 -2.40
C ALA A 116 -9.24 11.56 -1.91
N ASP A 117 -9.14 11.81 -0.60
CA ASP A 117 -7.87 11.81 0.12
C ASP A 117 -7.68 10.50 0.87
N TYR A 118 -6.48 9.96 0.81
CA TYR A 118 -6.09 8.72 1.46
C TYR A 118 -4.98 8.98 2.47
N HIS A 119 -5.13 8.41 3.67
CA HIS A 119 -4.04 8.25 4.63
C HIS A 119 -3.81 6.75 4.83
N LEU A 120 -2.87 6.23 4.04
CA LEU A 120 -2.51 4.83 4.01
C LEU A 120 -1.34 4.57 4.97
N ARG A 121 -1.52 3.62 5.88
CA ARG A 121 -0.46 3.09 6.74
C ARG A 121 -0.34 1.59 6.50
N ILE A 122 0.87 1.14 6.26
CA ILE A 122 1.21 -0.26 6.09
C ILE A 122 2.27 -0.61 7.12
N ASP A 123 1.97 -1.54 8.02
CA ASP A 123 2.92 -2.09 8.97
C ASP A 123 3.22 -3.55 8.61
N TRP A 124 4.42 -4.04 8.89
CA TRP A 124 4.71 -5.47 8.81
C TRP A 124 5.49 -5.96 10.03
N ARG A 125 5.12 -7.14 10.53
CA ARG A 125 5.77 -7.76 11.69
C ARG A 125 5.93 -9.26 11.51
N GLU A 126 6.91 -9.80 12.21
CA GLU A 126 7.06 -11.26 12.29
C GLU A 126 5.81 -11.85 12.94
N GLN A 127 5.35 -12.95 12.37
CA GLN A 127 4.22 -13.67 12.94
C GLN A 127 4.71 -14.36 14.22
N ASN A 128 4.17 -13.97 15.37
CA ASN A 128 4.34 -14.77 16.57
C ASN A 128 3.57 -16.07 16.35
N VAL A 129 4.30 -17.17 16.14
CA VAL A 129 3.72 -18.50 16.28
C VAL A 129 3.61 -18.72 17.78
N GLU A 130 2.43 -18.47 18.36
CA GLU A 130 2.15 -18.98 19.70
C GLU A 130 2.29 -20.50 19.64
N GLY A 131 3.33 -21.01 20.29
CA GLY A 131 3.57 -22.43 20.40
C GLY A 131 2.41 -23.07 21.15
N GLU A 132 1.87 -24.13 20.57
CA GLU A 132 1.21 -25.19 21.30
C GLU A 132 2.14 -25.67 22.43
N THR A 133 1.98 -25.11 23.63
CA THR A 133 2.33 -25.84 24.85
C THR A 133 1.20 -26.82 25.13
N ASN A 134 1.36 -28.04 24.63
CA ASN A 134 0.66 -29.21 25.16
C ASN A 134 0.90 -29.27 26.67
N GLY A 135 -0.16 -29.17 27.45
CA GLY A 135 -0.22 -29.46 28.88
C GLY A 135 -1.33 -30.44 29.15
#